data_AF-A0A8F5VNW3-F1
#
_entry.id   AF-A0A8F5VNW3-F1
#
_cell.length_a   1.000
_cell.length_b   1.000
_cell.length_c   1.000
_cell.angle_alpha   90.00
_cell.angle_beta   90.00
_cell.angle_gamma   90.00
#
_symmetry.space_group_name_H-M   'P 1'
#
loop_
_entity.id
_entity.type
_entity.pdbx_description
1 polymer ?
#
loop_
_entity_poly.entity_id
_entity_poly.type
_entity_poly.pdbx_seq_one_letter_code
_entity_poly.pdbx_strand_id
1 'polypeptide(L)'
;MSEIYGTRWTSSFGANPSTGAGSTWAKGLAGVTVQQIGAGLTACIAAADPWPPTLPEFRARCLGVPSLAQVSNELRGGGDRSGFTVLVGMKLDGYRYRGASASDADRMVREAYELARDHVMRGGEVPEPAATALPPPAKVPEVADRESARAALARAAAELGEATAVPA
;
A
#
# COMPACT_ATOMS: atom_id res chain seq x y z
N MET A 1 -1.89 -25.11 3.66
CA MET A 1 -1.88 -24.29 4.89
C MET A 1 -1.39 -25.06 6.11
N SER A 2 -1.68 -26.36 6.27
CA SER A 2 -1.07 -27.20 7.32
C SER A 2 0.46 -27.18 7.30
N GLU A 3 1.10 -27.10 6.12
CA GLU A 3 2.56 -26.94 6.02
C GLU A 3 3.10 -25.63 6.64
N ILE A 4 2.26 -24.61 6.79
CA ILE A 4 2.64 -23.31 7.37
C ILE A 4 2.30 -23.26 8.87
N TYR A 5 1.12 -23.74 9.25
CA TYR A 5 0.57 -23.56 10.61
C TYR A 5 0.44 -24.87 11.42
N GLY A 6 0.84 -25.99 10.84
CA GLY A 6 0.77 -27.32 11.45
C GLY A 6 -0.64 -27.69 11.91
N THR A 7 -0.71 -28.27 13.10
CA THR A 7 -1.96 -28.73 13.72
C THR A 7 -2.94 -27.60 14.02
N ARG A 8 -2.49 -26.35 14.14
CA ARG A 8 -3.38 -25.20 14.38
C ARG A 8 -4.35 -25.00 13.22
N TRP A 9 -3.89 -25.20 11.98
CA TRP A 9 -4.77 -25.16 10.81
C TRP A 9 -5.88 -26.22 10.90
N THR A 10 -5.48 -27.47 11.11
CA THR A 10 -6.42 -28.59 11.13
C THR A 10 -7.40 -28.51 12.31
N SER A 11 -6.96 -27.98 13.45
CA SER A 11 -7.83 -27.76 14.61
C SER A 11 -8.83 -26.62 14.37
N SER A 12 -8.45 -25.57 13.64
CA SER A 12 -9.35 -24.43 13.37
C SER A 12 -10.32 -24.68 12.23
N PHE A 13 -9.90 -25.37 11.16
CA PHE A 13 -10.66 -25.46 9.91
C PHE A 13 -10.86 -26.88 9.40
N GLY A 14 -10.32 -27.89 10.08
CA GLY A 14 -10.35 -29.28 9.65
C GLY A 14 -9.27 -29.62 8.63
N ALA A 15 -9.05 -30.92 8.43
CA ALA A 15 -8.08 -31.45 7.45
C ALA A 15 -8.71 -31.83 6.11
N ASN A 16 -10.02 -32.10 6.07
CA ASN A 16 -10.71 -32.58 4.88
C ASN A 16 -11.37 -31.41 4.13
N PRO A 17 -10.91 -31.07 2.90
CA PRO A 17 -11.46 -29.97 2.11
C PRO A 17 -12.89 -30.24 1.59
N SER A 18 -13.37 -31.48 1.67
CA SER A 18 -14.73 -31.85 1.27
C SER A 18 -15.78 -31.57 2.37
N THR A 19 -15.37 -31.03 3.52
CA THR A 19 -16.25 -30.70 4.64
C THR A 19 -16.86 -29.29 4.51
N GLY A 20 -17.76 -28.92 5.42
CA GLY A 20 -18.41 -27.61 5.43
C GLY A 20 -17.41 -26.43 5.47
N ALA A 21 -16.26 -26.60 6.13
CA ALA A 21 -15.20 -25.59 6.13
C ALA A 21 -14.63 -25.37 4.73
N GLY A 22 -14.29 -26.43 4.00
CA GLY A 22 -13.79 -26.30 2.63
C GLY A 22 -14.81 -25.67 1.67
N SER A 23 -16.09 -26.02 1.79
CA SER A 23 -17.17 -25.35 1.03
C SER A 23 -17.27 -23.85 1.33
N THR A 24 -17.11 -23.48 2.60
CA THR A 24 -17.14 -22.08 3.04
C THR A 24 -15.95 -21.30 2.49
N TRP A 25 -14.74 -21.87 2.54
CA TRP A 25 -13.53 -21.28 1.97
C TRP A 25 -13.62 -21.13 0.46
N ALA A 26 -14.14 -22.14 -0.25
CA ALA A 26 -14.35 -22.06 -1.70
C ALA A 26 -15.29 -20.91 -2.08
N LYS A 27 -16.40 -20.72 -1.35
CA LYS A 27 -17.31 -19.59 -1.56
C LYS A 27 -16.65 -18.25 -1.22
N GLY A 28 -15.96 -18.16 -0.09
CA GLY A 28 -15.30 -16.92 0.33
C GLY A 28 -14.14 -16.51 -0.57
N LEU A 29 -13.51 -17.44 -1.27
CA LEU A 29 -12.43 -17.16 -2.24
C LEU A 29 -12.92 -17.08 -3.69
N ALA A 30 -14.23 -17.15 -3.93
CA ALA A 30 -14.77 -16.93 -5.25
C ALA A 30 -14.33 -15.56 -5.80
N GLY A 31 -13.92 -15.53 -7.07
CA GLY A 31 -13.38 -14.34 -7.74
C GLY A 31 -11.91 -14.01 -7.43
N VAL A 32 -11.24 -14.77 -6.55
CA VAL A 32 -9.79 -14.65 -6.33
C VAL A 32 -9.07 -15.55 -7.33
N THR A 33 -8.11 -14.99 -8.06
CA THR A 33 -7.30 -15.73 -9.04
C THR A 33 -6.27 -16.62 -8.37
N VAL A 34 -5.74 -17.62 -9.09
CA VAL A 34 -4.68 -18.50 -8.59
C VAL A 34 -3.42 -17.71 -8.21
N GLN A 35 -3.09 -16.67 -8.98
CA GLN A 35 -1.97 -15.77 -8.73
C GLN A 35 -2.16 -15.02 -7.40
N GLN A 36 -3.37 -14.50 -7.16
CA GLN A 36 -3.73 -13.84 -5.91
C GLN A 36 -3.70 -14.80 -4.72
N ILE A 37 -4.17 -16.05 -4.90
CA ILE A 37 -4.04 -17.09 -3.86
C ILE A 37 -2.56 -17.33 -3.53
N GLY A 38 -1.71 -17.44 -4.55
CA GLY A 38 -0.26 -17.56 -4.38
C GLY A 38 0.34 -16.40 -3.60
N ALA A 39 0.00 -15.16 -3.96
CA ALA A 39 0.43 -13.96 -3.23
C ALA A 39 -0.06 -13.98 -1.76
N GLY A 40 -1.29 -14.41 -1.51
CA GLY A 40 -1.84 -14.57 -0.17
C GLY A 40 -1.08 -15.60 0.67
N LEU A 41 -0.65 -16.71 0.07
CA LEU A 41 0.20 -17.72 0.72
C LEU A 41 1.60 -17.15 1.03
N THR A 42 2.22 -16.45 0.09
CA THR A 42 3.51 -15.78 0.32
C THR A 42 3.42 -14.78 1.46
N ALA A 43 2.35 -13.98 1.51
CA ALA A 43 2.10 -13.04 2.61
C ALA A 43 1.94 -13.75 3.96
N CYS A 44 1.26 -14.90 4.00
CA CYS A 44 1.13 -15.72 5.21
C CYS A 44 2.48 -16.24 5.71
N ILE A 45 3.35 -16.68 4.80
CA ILE A 45 4.71 -17.14 5.14
C ILE A 45 5.55 -15.98 5.67
N ALA A 46 5.51 -14.83 4.99
CA ALA A 46 6.29 -13.64 5.35
C ALA A 46 5.87 -13.05 6.70
N ALA A 47 4.57 -13.07 7.02
CA ALA A 47 4.06 -12.57 8.29
C ALA A 47 4.56 -13.39 9.50
N ALA A 48 4.89 -14.68 9.29
CA ALA A 48 5.31 -15.61 10.34
C ALA A 48 4.36 -15.64 11.57
N ASP A 49 3.07 -15.36 11.33
CA ASP A 49 2.06 -15.36 12.39
C ASP A 49 1.94 -16.76 13.02
N PRO A 50 1.88 -16.88 14.34
CA PRO A 50 1.74 -18.17 15.00
C PRO A 50 0.37 -18.83 14.72
N TRP A 51 -0.65 -18.04 14.40
CA TRP A 51 -2.01 -18.52 14.16
C TRP A 51 -2.40 -18.39 12.68
N PRO A 52 -3.15 -19.36 12.12
CA PRO A 52 -3.62 -19.27 10.76
C PRO A 52 -4.61 -18.10 10.61
N PRO A 53 -4.63 -17.41 9.46
CA PRO A 53 -5.63 -16.39 9.21
C PRO A 53 -7.03 -17.01 9.12
N THR A 54 -8.01 -16.23 9.55
CA THR A 54 -9.41 -16.45 9.20
C THR A 54 -9.60 -16.30 7.68
N LEU A 55 -10.69 -16.85 7.14
CA LEU A 55 -11.02 -16.73 5.72
C LEU A 55 -11.05 -15.26 5.21
N PRO A 56 -11.68 -14.29 5.91
CA PRO A 56 -11.64 -12.88 5.49
C PRO A 56 -10.25 -12.26 5.52
N GLU A 57 -9.40 -12.64 6.47
CA GLU A 57 -8.00 -12.17 6.54
C GLU A 57 -7.17 -12.75 5.40
N PHE A 58 -7.34 -14.04 5.10
CA PHE A 58 -6.64 -14.68 3.99
C PHE A 58 -7.07 -14.08 2.64
N ARG A 59 -8.37 -13.84 2.44
CA ARG A 59 -8.87 -13.16 1.24
C ARG A 59 -8.27 -11.76 1.10
N ALA A 60 -8.20 -10.98 2.18
CA ALA A 60 -7.59 -9.65 2.15
C ALA A 60 -6.11 -9.73 1.71
N ARG A 61 -5.35 -10.70 2.23
CA ARG A 61 -3.96 -10.95 1.79
C ARG A 61 -3.87 -11.33 0.32
N CYS A 62 -4.80 -12.14 -0.19
CA CYS A 62 -4.86 -12.47 -1.62
C CYS A 62 -5.10 -11.24 -2.50
N LEU A 63 -5.86 -10.26 -2.00
CA LEU A 63 -6.12 -8.99 -2.67
C LEU A 63 -4.99 -7.96 -2.48
N GLY A 64 -3.86 -8.35 -1.88
CA GLY A 64 -2.72 -7.47 -1.66
C GLY A 64 -2.92 -6.44 -0.55
N VAL A 65 -3.89 -6.66 0.36
CA VAL A 65 -4.09 -5.78 1.52
C VAL A 65 -2.92 -5.98 2.51
N PRO A 66 -2.08 -4.95 2.77
CA PRO A 66 -0.99 -5.02 3.73
C PRO A 66 -1.49 -5.09 5.17
N SER A 67 -0.62 -5.44 6.12
CA SER A 67 -1.00 -5.44 7.54
C SER A 67 -1.21 -4.02 8.08
N LEU A 68 -2.06 -3.87 9.11
CA LEU A 68 -2.22 -2.58 9.79
C LEU A 68 -0.89 -2.02 10.29
N ALA A 69 0.01 -2.88 10.79
CA ALA A 69 1.34 -2.45 11.24
C ALA A 69 2.18 -1.86 10.10
N GLN A 70 2.14 -2.47 8.92
CA GLN A 70 2.82 -1.96 7.73
C GLN A 70 2.23 -0.61 7.31
N VAL A 71 0.90 -0.50 7.21
CA VAL A 71 0.21 0.76 6.87
C VAL A 71 0.55 1.86 7.87
N SER A 72 0.49 1.57 9.18
CA SER A 72 0.84 2.54 10.21
C SER A 72 2.31 2.99 10.12
N ASN A 73 3.22 2.12 9.68
CA ASN A 73 4.61 2.48 9.45
C ASN A 73 4.76 3.37 8.20
N GLU A 74 4.10 3.02 7.10
CA GLU A 74 4.10 3.80 5.85
C GLU A 74 3.45 5.19 6.03
N LEU A 75 2.43 5.32 6.89
CA LEU A 75 1.79 6.61 7.20
C LEU A 75 2.65 7.51 8.08
N ARG A 76 3.33 6.94 9.09
CA ARG A 76 4.26 7.67 9.95
C ARG A 76 5.55 8.04 9.24
N GLY A 77 5.98 7.20 8.30
CA GLY A 77 7.14 7.43 7.47
C GLY A 77 6.93 8.52 6.42
N GLY A 78 8.03 9.17 6.04
CA GLY A 78 8.12 9.99 4.84
C GLY A 78 8.63 9.21 3.64
N GLY A 79 8.48 7.88 3.64
CA GLY A 79 8.94 6.98 2.58
C GLY A 79 7.79 6.54 1.66
N ASP A 80 8.10 5.57 0.79
CA ASP A 80 7.16 5.08 -0.20
C ASP A 80 5.91 4.48 0.45
N ARG A 81 4.75 4.78 -0.15
CA ARG A 81 3.46 4.29 0.29
C ARG A 81 2.87 3.36 -0.74
N SER A 82 2.45 2.20 -0.29
CA SER A 82 1.63 1.31 -1.11
C SER A 82 0.34 2.02 -1.52
N GLY A 83 -0.23 1.60 -2.65
CA GLY A 83 -1.54 2.11 -3.11
C GLY A 83 -2.63 1.95 -2.04
N PHE A 84 -2.58 0.86 -1.27
CA PHE A 84 -3.50 0.66 -0.16
C PHE A 84 -3.30 1.68 0.96
N THR A 85 -2.07 2.03 1.32
CA THR A 85 -1.80 3.10 2.29
C THR A 85 -2.29 4.46 1.79
N VAL A 86 -2.17 4.73 0.48
CA VAL A 86 -2.76 5.93 -0.13
C VAL A 86 -4.28 5.92 0.06
N LEU A 87 -4.94 4.80 -0.20
CA LEU A 87 -6.38 4.64 0.04
C LEU A 87 -6.75 4.87 1.52
N VAL A 88 -5.98 4.35 2.47
CA VAL A 88 -6.19 4.60 3.90
C VAL A 88 -6.07 6.09 4.21
N GLY A 89 -5.05 6.75 3.67
CA GLY A 89 -4.89 8.21 3.78
C GLY A 89 -6.09 8.98 3.24
N MET A 90 -6.72 8.52 2.14
CA MET A 90 -7.95 9.11 1.60
C MET A 90 -9.17 8.92 2.52
N LYS A 91 -9.18 7.89 3.39
CA LYS A 91 -10.25 7.66 4.38
C LYS A 91 -9.97 8.36 5.72
N LEU A 92 -8.81 8.99 5.87
CA LEU A 92 -8.37 9.62 7.10
C LEU A 92 -8.62 11.13 7.08
N ASP A 93 -9.08 11.69 8.20
CA ASP A 93 -9.04 13.14 8.41
C ASP A 93 -7.60 13.58 8.70
N GLY A 94 -6.87 13.94 7.64
CA GLY A 94 -5.46 14.30 7.72
C GLY A 94 -5.18 15.54 8.57
N TYR A 95 -6.14 16.47 8.70
CA TYR A 95 -5.99 17.64 9.57
C TYR A 95 -6.01 17.22 11.04
N ARG A 96 -7.04 16.45 11.43
CA ARG A 96 -7.13 15.94 12.81
C ARG A 96 -5.99 15.00 13.15
N TYR A 97 -5.60 14.12 12.23
CA TYR A 97 -4.53 13.16 12.44
C TYR A 97 -3.20 13.82 12.83
N ARG A 98 -2.83 14.92 12.18
CA ARG A 98 -1.58 15.66 12.47
C ARG A 98 -1.54 16.29 13.86
N GLY A 99 -2.69 16.63 14.43
CA GLY A 99 -2.80 17.22 15.77
C GLY A 99 -3.19 16.21 16.86
N ALA A 100 -3.40 14.94 16.51
CA ALA A 100 -3.89 13.92 17.43
C ALA A 100 -2.81 13.43 18.39
N SER A 101 -3.23 12.97 19.58
CA SER A 101 -2.37 12.17 20.45
C SER A 101 -1.98 10.86 19.77
N ALA A 102 -0.92 10.19 20.22
CA ALA A 102 -0.50 8.91 19.64
C ALA A 102 -1.63 7.85 19.67
N SER A 103 -2.37 7.76 20.78
CA SER A 103 -3.49 6.84 20.93
C SER A 103 -4.66 7.18 20.01
N ASP A 104 -4.98 8.47 19.85
CA ASP A 104 -6.04 8.89 18.94
C ASP A 104 -5.65 8.67 17.48
N ALA A 105 -4.40 8.97 17.13
CA ALA A 105 -3.85 8.72 15.80
C ALA A 105 -3.92 7.22 15.45
N ASP A 106 -3.50 6.33 16.36
CA ASP A 106 -3.56 4.88 16.14
C ASP A 106 -5.02 4.38 16.00
N ARG A 107 -5.96 4.93 16.76
CA ARG A 107 -7.39 4.63 16.63
C ARG A 107 -7.93 5.08 15.27
N MET A 108 -7.64 6.31 14.86
CA MET A 108 -8.08 6.86 13.58
C MET A 108 -7.53 6.06 12.39
N VAL A 109 -6.25 5.65 12.45
CA VAL A 109 -5.64 4.81 11.40
C VAL A 109 -6.32 3.45 11.34
N ARG A 110 -6.65 2.84 12.49
CA ARG A 110 -7.39 1.56 12.52
C ARG A 110 -8.76 1.67 11.87
N GLU A 111 -9.53 2.71 12.20
CA GLU A 111 -10.85 2.97 11.61
C GLU A 111 -10.75 3.17 10.09
N ALA A 112 -9.80 3.99 9.62
CA ALA A 112 -9.56 4.23 8.20
C ALA A 112 -9.07 2.97 7.46
N TYR A 113 -8.24 2.15 8.11
CA TYR A 113 -7.77 0.87 7.58
C TYR A 113 -8.92 -0.10 7.36
N GLU A 114 -9.82 -0.26 8.34
CA GLU A 114 -10.97 -1.15 8.17
C GLU A 114 -11.86 -0.67 7.02
N LEU A 115 -12.13 0.64 6.90
CA LEU A 115 -12.90 1.20 5.76
C LEU A 115 -12.24 0.93 4.41
N ALA A 116 -10.92 1.08 4.30
CA ALA A 116 -10.17 0.80 3.07
C ALA A 116 -10.16 -0.70 2.74
N ARG A 117 -9.96 -1.56 3.75
CA ARG A 117 -10.01 -3.01 3.61
C ARG A 117 -11.38 -3.46 3.12
N ASP A 118 -12.43 -2.91 3.70
CA ASP A 118 -13.82 -3.17 3.33
C ASP A 118 -14.14 -2.76 1.89
N HIS A 119 -13.56 -1.65 1.42
CA HIS A 119 -13.67 -1.19 0.03
C HIS A 119 -13.01 -2.19 -0.94
N VAL A 120 -11.78 -2.60 -0.67
CA VAL A 120 -11.05 -3.56 -1.52
C VAL A 120 -11.72 -4.94 -1.51
N MET A 121 -12.19 -5.39 -0.35
CA MET A 121 -12.89 -6.68 -0.22
C MET A 121 -14.19 -6.74 -1.02
N ARG A 122 -14.83 -5.58 -1.28
CA ARG A 122 -15.99 -5.42 -2.17
C ARG A 122 -15.63 -5.24 -3.64
N GLY A 123 -14.35 -5.31 -4.00
CA GLY A 123 -13.86 -5.15 -5.37
C GLY A 123 -13.56 -3.71 -5.78
N GLY A 124 -13.49 -2.79 -4.82
CA GLY A 124 -13.10 -1.41 -5.09
C GLY A 124 -11.63 -1.28 -5.49
N GLU A 125 -11.33 -0.32 -6.36
CA GLU A 125 -9.98 -0.08 -6.87
C GLU A 125 -9.05 0.46 -5.78
N VAL A 126 -7.77 0.08 -5.89
CA VAL A 126 -6.68 0.58 -5.06
C VAL A 126 -5.92 1.64 -5.88
N PRO A 127 -5.70 2.85 -5.35
CA PRO A 127 -4.91 3.89 -6.01
C PRO A 127 -3.49 3.43 -6.36
N GLU A 128 -2.84 4.15 -7.27
CA GLU A 128 -1.42 3.93 -7.55
C GLU A 128 -0.56 4.21 -6.30
N PRO A 129 0.53 3.43 -6.10
CA PRO A 129 1.50 3.71 -5.04
C PRO A 129 2.08 5.12 -5.14
N ALA A 130 2.20 5.78 -3.99
CA ALA A 130 2.86 7.09 -3.92
C ALA A 130 4.34 6.88 -3.57
N ALA A 131 5.21 7.03 -4.58
CA ALA A 131 6.64 7.05 -4.38
C ALA A 131 7.09 8.42 -3.89
N THR A 132 8.05 8.43 -2.96
CA THR A 132 8.64 9.67 -2.42
C THR A 132 9.77 10.17 -3.31
N ALA A 133 10.37 9.28 -4.10
CA ALA A 133 11.44 9.63 -5.01
C ALA A 133 10.90 10.60 -6.08
N LEU A 134 11.44 11.82 -6.07
CA LEU A 134 11.32 12.71 -7.22
C LEU A 134 11.89 11.96 -8.45
N PRO A 135 11.27 12.11 -9.64
CA PRO A 135 11.88 11.58 -10.85
C PRO A 135 13.32 12.09 -10.96
N PRO A 136 14.27 11.26 -11.42
CA PRO A 136 15.65 11.69 -11.57
C PRO A 136 15.66 13.00 -12.38
N PRO A 137 16.48 13.99 -11.98
CA PRO A 137 16.54 15.26 -12.71
C PRO A 137 16.81 14.94 -14.18
N ALA A 138 16.05 15.58 -15.08
CA ALA A 138 16.28 15.44 -16.52
C ALA A 138 17.78 15.66 -16.78
N LYS A 139 18.39 14.79 -17.61
CA LYS A 139 19.81 14.86 -17.93
C LYS A 139 20.13 16.28 -18.42
N VAL A 140 20.82 17.06 -17.58
CA VAL A 140 21.26 18.40 -17.96
C VAL A 140 22.24 18.21 -19.13
N PRO A 141 22.07 18.91 -20.26
CA PRO A 141 23.03 18.84 -21.36
C PRO A 141 24.44 19.09 -20.83
N GLU A 142 25.36 18.18 -21.14
CA GLU A 142 26.74 18.30 -20.68
C GLU A 142 27.36 19.54 -21.30
N VAL A 143 27.78 20.48 -20.45
CA VAL A 143 28.39 21.72 -20.89
C VAL A 143 29.86 21.46 -21.19
N ALA A 144 30.16 21.13 -22.44
CA ALA A 144 31.49 20.72 -22.88
C ALA A 144 32.51 21.88 -22.93
N ASP A 145 32.05 23.13 -23.02
CA ASP A 145 32.91 24.30 -23.21
C ASP A 145 32.33 25.59 -22.59
N ARG A 146 33.16 26.63 -22.56
CA ARG A 146 32.88 27.92 -21.90
C ARG A 146 31.79 28.74 -22.61
N GLU A 147 31.60 28.54 -23.91
CA GLU A 147 30.58 29.19 -24.71
C GLU A 147 29.22 28.52 -24.47
N SER A 148 29.19 27.20 -24.46
CA SER A 148 28.07 26.35 -24.05
C SER A 148 27.60 26.69 -22.62
N ALA A 149 28.53 27.00 -21.71
CA ALA A 149 28.22 27.42 -20.35
C ALA A 149 27.52 28.78 -20.31
N ARG A 150 28.01 29.75 -21.09
CA ARG A 150 27.39 31.08 -21.22
C ARG A 150 26.00 31.00 -21.84
N ALA A 151 25.83 30.17 -22.87
CA ALA A 151 24.53 29.95 -23.50
C ALA A 151 23.53 29.29 -22.54
N ALA A 152 23.96 28.32 -21.72
CA ALA A 152 23.11 27.70 -20.71
C ALA A 152 22.67 28.69 -19.62
N LEU A 153 23.60 29.53 -19.13
CA LEU A 153 23.30 30.57 -18.14
C LEU A 153 22.35 31.64 -18.71
N ALA A 154 22.51 32.02 -19.98
CA ALA A 154 21.62 32.98 -20.64
C ALA A 154 20.18 32.42 -20.79
N ARG A 155 20.03 31.13 -21.13
CA ARG A 155 18.72 30.45 -21.18
C ARG A 155 18.05 30.41 -19.81
N ALA A 156 18.78 29.98 -18.78
CA ALA A 156 18.26 29.91 -17.42
C ALA A 156 17.84 31.30 -16.90
N ALA A 157 18.61 32.35 -17.22
CA ALA A 157 18.27 33.72 -16.86
C ALA A 157 16.99 34.23 -17.58
N ALA A 158 16.78 33.84 -18.84
CA ALA A 158 15.58 34.18 -19.59
C ALA A 158 14.34 33.46 -19.04
N GLU A 159 14.43 32.16 -18.78
CA GLU A 159 13.33 31.36 -18.20
C GLU A 159 12.91 31.88 -16.81
N LEU A 160 13.90 32.26 -15.98
CA LEU A 160 13.63 32.84 -14.66
C LEU A 160 13.09 34.28 -14.74
N GLY A 161 13.51 35.06 -15.74
CA GLY A 161 13.00 36.42 -15.98
C GLY A 161 11.55 36.43 -16.47
N GLU A 162 11.17 35.51 -17.36
CA GLU A 162 9.78 35.32 -17.80
C GLU A 162 8.89 34.81 -16.66
N ALA A 163 9.39 33.95 -15.77
CA ALA A 163 8.65 33.47 -14.60
C ALA A 163 8.35 34.56 -13.54
N THR A 164 9.13 35.65 -13.53
CA THR A 164 8.86 36.82 -12.65
C THR A 164 7.89 37.83 -13.24
N ALA A 165 7.53 37.72 -14.52
CA ALA A 165 6.54 38.56 -15.17
C ALA A 165 5.13 37.96 -15.01
N VAL A 166 4.61 37.97 -13.77
CA VAL A 166 3.19 37.68 -13.52
C VAL A 166 2.37 38.88 -14.06
N PRO A 167 1.39 38.69 -14.96
CA PRO A 167 0.54 39.78 -15.42
C PRO A 167 -0.36 40.26 -14.27
N ALA A 168 -0.47 41.58 -14.14
CA ALA A 168 -1.30 42.28 -13.14
C ALA A 168 -2.81 42.10 -13.37
#